data_AF-A0A1J3IFH1-F1
#
_entry.id   AF-A0A1J3IFH1-F1
#
_cell.length_a   1.000
_cell.length_b   1.000
_cell.length_c   1.000
_cell.angle_alpha   90.00
_cell.angle_beta   90.00
_cell.angle_gamma   90.00
#
_symmetry.space_group_name_H-M   'P 1'
#
loop_
_entity.id
_entity.type
_entity.pdbx_description
1 polymer ?
#
loop_
_entity_poly.entity_id
_entity_poly.type
_entity_poly.pdbx_seq_one_letter_code
_entity_poly.pdbx_strand_id
1 'polypeptide(L)'
;IAKMMRRHHAILNFTCLEMKNTEQPAKAKSGPQELVKQVLSCGWREGIEVAGENALPRFDRDGYNQIILNARPNGINRDCKPRMFGFTYLRLSDKLLSEPNFTTFKTFLKRMHANQEYCSEPERYNHELFPLERSRNDESLEKLMEETEPVDPFPWLEETDMSIRPFESVLSLLRSTFLRNRS
;
A
#
# COMPACT_ATOMS: atom_id res chain seq x y z
N ILE A 1 18.91 0.33 -1.65
CA ILE A 1 18.26 -0.87 -1.05
C ILE A 1 17.44 -1.61 -2.11
N ALA A 2 16.40 -1.00 -2.70
CA ALA A 2 15.54 -1.65 -3.70
C ALA A 2 16.33 -2.32 -4.85
N LYS A 3 17.34 -1.64 -5.41
CA LYS A 3 18.25 -2.21 -6.42
C LYS A 3 18.96 -3.50 -5.98
N MET A 4 19.44 -3.52 -4.75
CA MET A 4 20.04 -4.73 -4.16
C MET A 4 19.00 -5.85 -4.04
N MET A 5 17.77 -5.54 -3.62
CA MET A 5 16.69 -6.51 -3.47
C MET A 5 16.23 -7.10 -4.81
N ARG A 6 16.31 -6.32 -5.90
CA ARG A 6 15.95 -6.73 -7.26
C ARG A 6 16.66 -8.00 -7.71
N ARG A 7 17.95 -8.14 -7.42
CA ARG A 7 18.73 -9.35 -7.80
C ARG A 7 18.27 -10.61 -7.07
N HIS A 8 17.55 -10.45 -5.96
CA HIS A 8 17.05 -11.54 -5.12
C HIS A 8 15.56 -11.85 -5.35
N HIS A 9 14.90 -11.17 -6.30
CA HIS A 9 13.45 -11.32 -6.52
C HIS A 9 12.65 -11.05 -5.23
N ALA A 10 13.18 -10.17 -4.37
CA ALA A 10 12.64 -9.92 -3.03
C ALA A 10 11.62 -8.78 -3.02
N ILE A 11 10.68 -8.85 -2.09
CA ILE A 11 9.68 -7.80 -1.83
C ILE A 11 10.23 -6.83 -0.79
N LEU A 12 10.17 -5.52 -1.05
CA LEU A 12 10.48 -4.51 -0.05
C LEU A 12 9.26 -4.30 0.85
N ASN A 13 9.32 -4.78 2.10
CA ASN A 13 8.26 -4.58 3.09
C ASN A 13 8.58 -3.34 3.93
N PHE A 14 7.74 -2.30 3.87
CA PHE A 14 7.96 -1.01 4.54
C PHE A 14 6.86 -0.67 5.56
N THR A 15 7.16 0.14 6.56
CA THR A 15 6.22 0.46 7.64
C THR A 15 5.74 1.93 7.58
N CYS A 16 4.97 2.37 8.58
CA CYS A 16 4.39 3.71 8.73
C CYS A 16 3.30 4.08 7.71
N LEU A 17 2.64 3.08 7.09
CA LEU A 17 1.66 3.33 6.04
C LEU A 17 0.36 4.00 6.51
N GLU A 18 0.14 4.05 7.81
CA GLU A 18 -1.04 4.65 8.46
C GLU A 18 -0.82 6.09 8.93
N MET A 19 0.43 6.54 9.01
CA MET A 19 0.80 7.81 9.64
C MET A 19 0.54 9.01 8.73
N LYS A 20 0.06 10.11 9.32
CA LYS A 20 0.00 11.43 8.68
C LYS A 20 0.97 12.40 9.33
N ASN A 21 1.48 13.35 8.55
CA ASN A 21 2.39 14.40 9.06
C ASN A 21 1.72 15.25 10.13
N THR A 22 0.41 15.50 9.99
CA THR A 22 -0.40 16.28 10.93
C THR A 22 -0.57 15.61 12.29
N GLU A 23 -0.32 14.30 12.39
CA GLU A 23 -0.36 13.55 13.65
C GLU A 23 0.97 13.65 14.43
N GLN A 24 2.01 14.23 13.82
CA GLN A 24 3.36 14.28 14.38
C GLN A 24 3.66 15.65 15.01
N PRO A 25 4.35 15.70 16.16
CA PRO A 25 4.70 16.97 16.77
C PRO A 25 5.75 17.72 15.91
N ALA A 26 5.53 19.01 15.66
CA ALA A 26 6.38 19.82 14.78
C ALA A 26 7.88 19.80 15.16
N LYS A 27 8.19 19.68 16.46
CA LYS A 27 9.57 19.58 16.98
C LYS A 27 10.31 18.32 16.52
N ALA A 28 9.61 17.27 16.10
CA ALA A 28 10.20 16.01 15.66
C ALA A 28 10.71 16.06 14.21
N LYS A 29 10.34 17.09 13.42
CA LYS A 29 10.70 17.18 12.00
C LYS A 29 10.33 15.90 11.22
N SER A 30 9.19 15.32 11.57
CA SER A 30 8.71 14.04 11.02
C SER A 30 7.93 14.24 9.72
N GLY A 31 8.24 13.46 8.70
CA GLY A 31 7.58 13.46 7.39
C GLY A 31 7.25 12.04 6.91
N PRO A 32 6.42 11.28 7.63
CA PRO A 32 6.08 9.91 7.26
C PRO A 32 5.45 9.81 5.86
N GLN A 33 4.63 10.78 5.45
CA GLN A 33 3.97 10.73 4.14
C GLN A 33 4.98 10.86 3.00
N GLU A 34 5.95 11.77 3.12
CA GLU A 34 7.01 11.95 2.12
C GLU A 34 7.95 10.75 2.10
N LEU A 35 8.30 10.21 3.28
CA LEU A 35 9.16 9.04 3.38
C LEU A 35 8.52 7.80 2.72
N VAL A 36 7.23 7.54 2.96
CA VAL A 36 6.49 6.46 2.30
C VAL A 36 6.47 6.68 0.79
N LYS A 37 6.14 7.88 0.31
CA LYS A 37 6.14 8.21 -1.13
C LYS A 37 7.50 7.93 -1.75
N GLN A 38 8.59 8.32 -1.10
CA GLN A 38 9.95 8.10 -1.58
C GLN A 38 10.26 6.59 -1.67
N VAL A 39 10.08 5.85 -0.56
CA VAL A 39 10.48 4.44 -0.49
C VAL A 39 9.68 3.57 -1.46
N LEU A 40 8.35 3.73 -1.51
CA LEU A 40 7.52 2.96 -2.44
C LEU A 40 7.86 3.30 -3.90
N SER A 41 8.09 4.59 -4.20
CA SER A 41 8.48 5.01 -5.55
C SER A 41 9.81 4.43 -5.99
N CYS A 42 10.82 4.40 -5.10
CA CYS A 42 12.10 3.76 -5.40
C CYS A 42 11.92 2.26 -5.67
N GLY A 43 11.11 1.55 -4.88
CA GLY A 43 10.83 0.13 -5.11
C GLY A 43 10.23 -0.13 -6.50
N TRP A 44 9.19 0.62 -6.87
CA TRP A 44 8.55 0.47 -8.17
C TRP A 44 9.45 0.88 -9.34
N ARG A 45 10.29 1.91 -9.19
CA ARG A 45 11.28 2.32 -10.21
C ARG A 45 12.34 1.25 -10.45
N GLU A 46 12.75 0.53 -9.40
CA GLU A 46 13.65 -0.62 -9.50
C GLU A 46 12.97 -1.90 -10.02
N GLY A 47 11.66 -1.84 -10.31
CA GLY A 47 10.90 -2.97 -10.81
C GLY A 47 10.73 -4.10 -9.80
N ILE A 48 10.79 -3.78 -8.51
CA ILE A 48 10.52 -4.74 -7.43
C ILE A 48 9.11 -4.55 -6.87
N GLU A 49 8.57 -5.63 -6.33
CA GLU A 49 7.33 -5.58 -5.57
C GLU A 49 7.55 -4.90 -4.22
N VAL A 50 6.55 -4.14 -3.78
CA VAL A 50 6.60 -3.39 -2.52
C VAL A 50 5.38 -3.71 -1.67
N ALA A 51 5.61 -4.13 -0.43
CA ALA A 51 4.59 -4.42 0.56
C ALA A 51 4.74 -3.49 1.76
N GLY A 52 3.83 -3.60 2.74
CA GLY A 52 4.00 -2.79 3.93
C GLY A 52 3.07 -3.08 5.09
N GLU A 53 3.26 -2.32 6.15
CA GLU A 53 2.63 -2.51 7.45
C GLU A 53 2.28 -1.15 8.07
N ASN A 54 1.33 -1.13 9.01
CA ASN A 54 1.19 -0.01 9.93
C ASN A 54 2.25 -0.11 11.05
N ALA A 55 2.83 1.02 11.43
CA ALA A 55 3.86 1.06 12.48
C ALA A 55 3.25 0.95 13.89
N LEU A 56 2.09 1.58 14.11
CA LEU A 56 1.38 1.59 15.39
C LEU A 56 -0.04 1.04 15.25
N PRO A 57 -0.63 0.45 16.31
CA PRO A 57 -2.03 0.01 16.27
C PRO A 57 -2.99 1.15 15.95
N ARG A 58 -3.83 0.97 14.92
CA ARG A 58 -4.85 1.95 14.51
C ARG A 58 -6.18 1.26 14.26
N PHE A 59 -7.26 1.84 14.79
CA PHE A 59 -8.63 1.30 14.64
C PHE A 59 -9.59 2.29 13.97
N ASP A 60 -9.08 3.48 13.64
CA ASP A 60 -9.85 4.58 13.08
C ASP A 60 -9.81 4.62 11.54
N ARG A 61 -10.79 5.32 10.98
CA ARG A 61 -10.96 5.46 9.53
C ARG A 61 -9.81 6.23 8.88
N ASP A 62 -9.21 7.18 9.58
CA ASP A 62 -8.17 8.04 9.01
C ASP A 62 -6.89 7.26 8.73
N GLY A 63 -6.46 6.42 9.67
CA GLY A 63 -5.32 5.52 9.49
C GLY A 63 -5.59 4.50 8.38
N TYR A 64 -6.79 3.89 8.36
CA TYR A 64 -7.18 2.97 7.29
C TYR A 64 -7.22 3.65 5.91
N ASN A 65 -7.76 4.86 5.80
CA ASN A 65 -7.79 5.62 4.55
C ASN A 65 -6.38 5.99 4.08
N GLN A 66 -5.46 6.30 5.01
CA GLN A 66 -4.06 6.55 4.69
C GLN A 66 -3.36 5.29 4.16
N ILE A 67 -3.63 4.12 4.76
CA ILE A 67 -3.12 2.83 4.26
C ILE A 67 -3.66 2.54 2.85
N ILE A 68 -4.98 2.71 2.63
CA ILE A 68 -5.60 2.45 1.32
C ILE A 68 -5.01 3.39 0.25
N LEU A 69 -4.80 4.66 0.60
CA LEU A 69 -4.13 5.62 -0.28
C LEU A 69 -2.72 5.14 -0.64
N ASN A 70 -1.92 4.71 0.33
CA ASN A 70 -0.57 4.21 0.08
C ASN A 70 -0.55 2.89 -0.72
N ALA A 71 -1.56 2.04 -0.54
CA ALA A 71 -1.71 0.78 -1.28
C ALA A 71 -1.97 1.01 -2.79
N ARG A 72 -2.70 2.06 -3.13
CA ARG A 72 -3.02 2.48 -4.50
C ARG A 72 -2.95 4.01 -4.61
N PRO A 73 -1.76 4.59 -4.76
CA PRO A 73 -1.57 6.03 -4.73
C PRO A 73 -2.27 6.78 -5.86
N ASN A 74 -2.61 6.11 -6.96
CA ASN A 74 -3.33 6.67 -8.09
C ASN A 74 -4.77 6.12 -8.22
N GLY A 75 -5.31 5.52 -7.15
CA GLY A 75 -6.66 4.97 -7.11
C GLY A 75 -6.82 3.69 -7.92
N ILE A 76 -8.08 3.33 -8.21
CA ILE A 76 -8.44 2.19 -9.06
C ILE A 76 -8.36 2.64 -10.54
N ASN A 77 -7.45 2.05 -11.30
CA ASN A 77 -7.32 2.27 -12.75
C ASN A 77 -7.15 0.92 -13.49
N ARG A 78 -7.26 0.93 -14.83
CA ARG A 78 -7.21 -0.31 -15.65
C ARG A 78 -5.90 -1.09 -15.48
N ASP A 79 -4.78 -0.38 -15.32
CA ASP A 79 -3.46 -1.00 -15.20
C ASP A 79 -3.09 -1.36 -13.76
N CYS A 80 -3.89 -0.89 -12.80
CA CYS A 80 -3.71 -0.95 -11.35
C CYS A 80 -2.27 -0.69 -10.88
N LYS A 81 -1.54 0.22 -11.53
CA LYS A 81 -0.13 0.53 -11.24
C LYS A 81 0.11 2.03 -11.07
N PRO A 82 1.06 2.43 -10.19
CA PRO A 82 1.69 1.59 -9.18
C PRO A 82 0.70 1.13 -8.10
N ARG A 83 0.94 -0.06 -7.55
CA ARG A 83 0.20 -0.62 -6.40
C ARG A 83 1.16 -1.36 -5.48
N MET A 84 0.78 -1.46 -4.21
CA MET A 84 1.45 -2.38 -3.30
C MET A 84 1.08 -3.84 -3.59
N PHE A 85 2.04 -4.74 -3.37
CA PHE A 85 1.90 -6.19 -3.49
C PHE A 85 1.15 -6.81 -2.30
N GLY A 86 1.29 -6.22 -1.12
CA GLY A 86 0.63 -6.74 0.07
C GLY A 86 0.66 -5.77 1.23
N PHE A 87 -0.23 -5.99 2.19
CA PHE A 87 -0.28 -5.24 3.43
C PHE A 87 -0.47 -6.18 4.62
N THR A 88 0.34 -6.02 5.66
CA THR A 88 0.24 -6.77 6.91
C THR A 88 -0.22 -5.83 8.03
N TYR A 89 -1.36 -6.12 8.64
CA TYR A 89 -1.91 -5.31 9.72
C TYR A 89 -1.33 -5.71 11.09
N LEU A 90 -0.79 -4.75 11.82
CA LEU A 90 -0.32 -4.87 13.20
C LEU A 90 -1.43 -4.40 14.16
N ARG A 91 -2.03 -5.25 15.01
CA ARG A 91 -1.93 -6.71 15.17
C ARG A 91 -3.29 -7.24 15.63
N LEU A 92 -3.57 -8.51 15.36
CA LEU A 92 -4.71 -9.22 15.97
C LEU A 92 -4.73 -9.01 17.49
N SER A 93 -5.87 -8.56 18.01
CA SER A 93 -6.08 -8.32 19.44
C SER A 93 -7.58 -8.33 19.74
N ASP A 94 -7.95 -8.52 21.01
CA ASP A 94 -9.35 -8.42 21.45
C ASP A 94 -9.94 -7.04 21.11
N LYS A 95 -9.12 -5.99 21.21
CA LYS A 95 -9.52 -4.63 20.83
C LYS A 95 -9.87 -4.52 19.35
N LEU A 96 -9.12 -5.18 18.45
CA LEU A 96 -9.45 -5.25 17.02
C LEU A 96 -10.78 -5.97 16.80
N LEU A 97 -11.01 -7.07 17.50
CA LEU A 97 -12.18 -7.93 17.36
C LEU A 97 -13.45 -7.37 18.02
N SER A 98 -13.30 -6.43 18.95
CA SER A 98 -14.43 -5.74 19.59
C SER A 98 -15.12 -4.76 18.63
N GLU A 99 -16.44 -4.64 18.74
CA GLU A 99 -17.18 -3.59 18.02
C GLU A 99 -16.98 -2.21 18.70
N PRO A 100 -16.95 -1.09 17.94
CA PRO A 100 -17.16 -1.00 16.48
C PRO A 100 -15.89 -1.19 15.64
N ASN A 101 -14.75 -1.54 16.26
CA ASN A 101 -13.45 -1.64 15.57
C ASN A 101 -13.48 -2.71 14.49
N PHE A 102 -14.04 -3.88 14.79
CA PHE A 102 -14.08 -4.99 13.84
C PHE A 102 -14.95 -4.68 12.61
N THR A 103 -16.08 -3.99 12.77
CA THR A 103 -16.88 -3.50 11.64
C THR A 103 -16.12 -2.50 10.77
N THR A 104 -15.37 -1.59 11.39
CA THR A 104 -14.54 -0.64 10.64
C THR A 104 -13.42 -1.36 9.89
N PHE A 105 -12.77 -2.34 10.53
CA PHE A 105 -11.73 -3.17 9.93
C PHE A 105 -12.24 -4.01 8.75
N LYS A 106 -13.44 -4.63 8.85
CA LYS A 106 -14.07 -5.33 7.72
C LYS A 106 -14.28 -4.40 6.52
N THR A 107 -14.65 -3.14 6.78
CA THR A 107 -14.80 -2.14 5.69
C THR A 107 -13.44 -1.81 5.08
N PHE A 108 -12.40 -1.63 5.91
CA PHE A 108 -11.02 -1.48 5.44
C PHE A 108 -10.58 -2.64 4.54
N LEU A 109 -10.80 -3.90 4.92
CA LEU A 109 -10.49 -5.06 4.09
C LEU A 109 -11.24 -5.03 2.76
N LYS A 110 -12.55 -4.72 2.78
CA LYS A 110 -13.36 -4.58 1.57
C LYS A 110 -12.78 -3.50 0.63
N ARG A 111 -12.30 -2.38 1.17
CA ARG A 111 -11.64 -1.33 0.37
C ARG A 111 -10.28 -1.78 -0.15
N MET A 112 -9.48 -2.49 0.64
CA MET A 112 -8.21 -3.07 0.18
C MET A 112 -8.43 -4.04 -0.98
N HIS A 113 -9.50 -4.83 -0.96
CA HIS A 113 -9.93 -5.72 -2.04
C HIS A 113 -10.68 -5.02 -3.20
N ALA A 114 -10.63 -3.69 -3.30
CA ALA A 114 -11.31 -2.95 -4.36
C ALA A 114 -12.83 -3.25 -4.43
N ASN A 115 -13.47 -3.42 -3.28
CA ASN A 115 -14.87 -3.83 -3.10
C ASN A 115 -15.24 -5.21 -3.69
N GLN A 116 -14.25 -6.03 -4.03
CA GLN A 116 -14.47 -7.43 -4.39
C GLN A 116 -14.58 -8.30 -3.13
N GLU A 117 -15.24 -9.44 -3.28
CA GLU A 117 -15.23 -10.49 -2.26
C GLU A 117 -13.82 -11.09 -2.12
N TYR A 118 -13.57 -11.76 -0.99
CA TYR A 118 -12.32 -12.49 -0.80
C TYR A 118 -12.09 -13.48 -1.96
N CYS A 119 -10.90 -13.43 -2.56
CA CYS A 119 -10.46 -14.35 -3.60
C CYS A 119 -9.39 -15.26 -3.03
N SER A 120 -9.64 -16.57 -3.00
CA SER A 120 -8.69 -17.58 -2.51
C SER A 120 -7.64 -18.00 -3.53
N GLU A 121 -7.75 -17.54 -4.78
CA GLU A 121 -6.89 -17.92 -5.92
C GLU A 121 -6.04 -16.69 -6.35
N PRO A 122 -4.77 -16.58 -5.90
CA PRO A 122 -3.92 -15.41 -6.13
C PRO A 122 -3.68 -15.05 -7.61
N GLU A 123 -3.60 -16.06 -8.46
CA GLU A 123 -3.50 -15.97 -9.91
C GLU A 123 -4.63 -15.12 -10.53
N ARG A 124 -5.83 -15.09 -9.93
CA ARG A 124 -6.96 -14.29 -10.43
C ARG A 124 -6.76 -12.78 -10.27
N TYR A 125 -5.79 -12.35 -9.46
CA TYR A 125 -5.45 -10.94 -9.25
C TYR A 125 -3.95 -10.66 -9.42
N ASN A 126 -3.30 -11.44 -10.30
CA ASN A 126 -1.90 -11.32 -10.70
C ASN A 126 -0.92 -11.43 -9.51
N HIS A 127 -1.16 -12.41 -8.63
CA HIS A 127 -0.27 -12.77 -7.51
C HIS A 127 0.11 -14.26 -7.57
N GLU A 128 0.18 -14.83 -8.76
CA GLU A 128 0.65 -16.21 -8.96
C GLU A 128 2.08 -16.36 -8.41
N LEU A 129 2.32 -17.47 -7.72
CA LEU A 129 3.61 -17.79 -7.13
C LEU A 129 4.34 -18.82 -8.00
N PHE A 130 5.58 -18.49 -8.35
CA PHE A 130 6.46 -19.38 -9.10
C PHE A 130 7.58 -19.92 -8.20
N PRO A 131 8.18 -21.07 -8.54
CA PRO A 131 9.38 -21.54 -7.86
C PRO A 131 10.46 -20.46 -7.84
N LEU A 132 11.06 -20.23 -6.67
CA LEU A 132 12.04 -19.15 -6.48
C LEU A 132 13.29 -19.39 -7.35
N GLU A 133 13.58 -18.43 -8.23
CA GLU A 133 14.79 -18.44 -9.03
C GLU A 133 16.04 -18.14 -8.18
N ARG A 134 17.18 -18.66 -8.63
CA ARG A 134 18.48 -18.31 -8.02
C ARG A 134 18.75 -16.82 -8.21
N SER A 135 19.25 -16.17 -7.17
CA SER A 135 19.61 -14.75 -7.25
C SER A 135 20.58 -14.46 -8.40
N ARG A 136 20.35 -13.33 -9.08
CA ARG A 136 21.16 -12.88 -10.21
C ARG A 136 22.54 -12.41 -9.72
N ASN A 137 23.57 -12.72 -10.50
CA ASN A 137 24.88 -12.09 -10.33
C ASN A 137 24.77 -10.67 -10.92
N ASP A 138 24.83 -9.66 -10.06
CA ASP A 138 24.83 -8.25 -10.46
C ASP A 138 26.16 -7.64 -9.99
N GLU A 139 26.83 -6.91 -10.89
CA GLU A 139 28.22 -6.47 -10.77
C GLU A 139 28.38 -5.29 -9.79
N SER A 140 29.48 -5.38 -9.01
CA SER A 140 30.08 -4.52 -7.97
C SER A 140 29.19 -3.60 -7.11
N LEU A 141 29.47 -3.60 -5.80
CA LEU A 141 28.83 -2.74 -4.81
C LEU A 141 28.95 -1.24 -5.16
N GLU A 142 29.96 -0.85 -5.95
CA GLU A 142 30.19 0.53 -6.39
C GLU A 142 29.04 1.03 -7.28
N LYS A 143 28.50 0.18 -8.17
CA LYS A 143 27.36 0.50 -9.02
C LYS A 143 26.04 0.67 -8.27
N LEU A 144 25.97 0.22 -7.01
CA LEU A 144 24.84 0.49 -6.11
C LEU A 144 24.92 1.89 -5.49
N MET A 145 26.13 2.46 -5.38
CA MET A 145 26.37 3.78 -4.79
C MET A 145 26.26 4.92 -5.81
N GLU A 146 26.41 4.64 -7.10
CA GLU A 146 26.25 5.61 -8.19
C GLU A 146 24.81 6.16 -8.34
N GLU A 147 23.80 5.50 -7.75
CA GLU A 147 22.39 5.87 -7.88
C GLU A 147 21.77 6.40 -6.58
N THR A 148 22.54 7.12 -5.77
CA THR A 148 22.01 7.92 -4.65
C THR A 148 21.41 9.25 -5.10
N GLU A 149 21.37 9.50 -6.41
CA GLU A 149 20.78 10.71 -6.97
C GLU A 149 19.30 10.84 -6.54
N PRO A 150 18.86 12.01 -6.07
CA PRO A 150 17.48 12.25 -5.73
C PRO A 150 16.58 12.01 -6.94
N VAL A 151 15.48 11.31 -6.71
CA VAL A 151 14.49 11.04 -7.73
C VAL A 151 13.13 11.46 -7.22
N ASP A 152 12.38 12.19 -8.05
CA ASP A 152 11.02 12.61 -7.70
C ASP A 152 10.12 11.38 -7.47
N PRO A 153 9.31 11.35 -6.39
CA PRO A 153 8.36 10.27 -6.19
C PRO A 153 7.29 10.26 -7.29
N PHE A 154 6.62 9.13 -7.48
CA PHE A 154 5.40 9.11 -8.30
C PHE A 154 4.35 10.07 -7.70
N PRO A 155 3.39 10.55 -8.50
CA PRO A 155 2.29 11.37 -7.97
C PRO A 155 1.38 10.54 -7.07
N TRP A 156 0.94 11.12 -5.96
CA TRP A 156 -0.09 10.56 -5.08
C TRP A 156 -1.38 11.38 -5.23
N LEU A 157 -2.53 10.72 -5.16
CA LEU A 157 -3.78 11.39 -4.85
C LEU A 157 -3.71 12.04 -3.47
N GLU A 158 -4.49 13.10 -3.29
CA GLU A 158 -4.60 13.78 -2.01
C GLU A 158 -5.35 12.91 -0.98
N GLU A 159 -6.37 12.18 -1.45
CA GLU A 159 -7.15 11.22 -0.68
C GLU A 159 -7.42 9.97 -1.53
N THR A 160 -7.66 8.84 -0.86
CA THR A 160 -8.06 7.61 -1.57
C THR A 160 -9.46 7.73 -2.18
N ASP A 161 -9.62 7.24 -3.41
CA ASP A 161 -10.91 7.05 -4.07
C ASP A 161 -11.80 5.98 -3.41
N MET A 162 -11.24 5.20 -2.50
CA MET A 162 -11.86 4.08 -1.80
C MET A 162 -12.02 4.36 -0.29
N SER A 163 -12.30 5.62 0.06
CA SER A 163 -12.46 6.05 1.44
C SER A 163 -13.52 5.25 2.24
N ILE A 164 -13.22 5.04 3.52
CA ILE A 164 -14.15 4.59 4.55
C ILE A 164 -14.81 5.84 5.12
N ARG A 165 -16.06 6.09 4.71
CA ARG A 165 -16.85 7.26 5.14
C ARG A 165 -17.83 6.86 6.24
N PRO A 166 -18.25 7.81 7.11
CA PRO A 166 -19.33 7.58 8.06
C PRO A 166 -20.66 7.18 7.40
N PHE A 167 -20.91 7.71 6.20
CA PHE A 167 -22.04 7.37 5.36
C PHE A 167 -21.53 7.14 3.94
N GLU A 168 -21.84 5.98 3.34
CA GLU A 168 -21.65 5.81 1.90
C GLU A 168 -22.65 6.71 1.18
N SER A 169 -22.16 7.64 0.36
CA SER A 169 -23.08 8.45 -0.44
C SER A 169 -23.67 7.58 -1.55
N VAL A 170 -24.92 7.85 -1.93
CA VAL A 170 -25.57 7.14 -3.05
C VAL A 170 -24.70 7.20 -4.32
N LEU A 171 -23.98 8.31 -4.52
CA LEU A 171 -23.01 8.50 -5.59
C LEU A 171 -21.79 7.55 -5.52
N SER A 172 -21.26 7.24 -4.33
CA SER A 172 -20.15 6.29 -4.20
C SER A 172 -20.61 4.86 -4.51
N LEU A 173 -21.83 4.51 -4.10
CA LEU A 173 -22.45 3.23 -4.44
C LEU A 173 -22.60 3.08 -5.96
N LEU A 174 -23.17 4.09 -6.63
CA LEU A 174 -23.38 4.09 -8.09
C LEU A 174 -22.06 4.01 -8.87
N ARG A 175 -21.00 4.71 -8.45
CA ARG A 175 -19.67 4.61 -9.09
C ARG A 175 -19.07 3.21 -8.94
N SER A 176 -19.20 2.59 -7.76
CA SER A 176 -18.69 1.24 -7.52
C SER A 176 -19.40 0.19 -8.39
N THR A 177 -20.73 0.31 -8.55
CA THR A 177 -21.53 -0.58 -9.42
C THR A 177 -21.19 -0.36 -10.89
N PHE A 178 -20.94 0.88 -11.31
CA PHE A 178 -20.59 1.20 -12.68
C PHE A 178 -19.20 0.68 -13.08
N LEU A 179 -18.22 0.77 -12.17
CA LEU A 179 -16.88 0.19 -12.37
C LEU A 179 -16.94 -1.34 -12.41
N ARG A 180 -17.78 -1.97 -11.57
CA ARG A 180 -17.99 -3.43 -11.55
C ARG A 180 -18.57 -3.99 -12.86
N ASN A 181 -19.38 -3.21 -13.58
CA ASN A 181 -19.97 -3.64 -14.86
C ASN A 181 -19.04 -3.41 -16.07
N ARG A 182 -17.84 -2.85 -15.88
CA ARG A 182 -16.88 -2.54 -16.95
C ARG A 182 -15.55 -3.30 -16.85
N SER A 183 -15.39 -4.16 -15.85
CA SER A 183 -14.30 -5.14 -15.71
C SER A 183 -14.80 -6.51 -16.08
#